data_AF-A0A359N057-F1
#
_entry.id   AF-A0A359N057-F1
#
_cell.length_a   1.000
_cell.length_b   1.000
_cell.length_c   1.000
_cell.angle_alpha   90.00
_cell.angle_beta   90.00
_cell.angle_gamma   90.00
#
_symmetry.space_group_name_H-M   'P 1'
#
loop_
_entity.id
_entity.type
_entity.pdbx_description
1 polymer ?
#
loop_
_entity_poly.entity_id
_entity_poly.type
_entity_poly.pdbx_seq_one_letter_code
_entity_poly.pdbx_strand_id
1 'polypeptide(L)'
;MNSLIIDLRDNGGGYLETAVSILSNFVEKEKVLVTTKEKNPLNNKSYFSYGNSNPKIPIIILVNGNSASASEITAGALKDYNIALVV
;
A
#
# COMPACT_ATOMS: atom_id res chain seq x y z
N MET A 1 -5.18 -17.89 -11.54
CA MET A 1 -4.20 -17.52 -10.50
C MET A 1 -4.92 -17.63 -9.18
N ASN A 2 -4.44 -18.44 -8.24
CA ASN A 2 -5.22 -18.83 -7.06
C ASN A 2 -4.83 -18.05 -5.80
N SER A 3 -3.64 -17.47 -5.76
CA SER A 3 -3.12 -16.65 -4.67
C SER A 3 -1.96 -15.79 -5.17
N LEU A 4 -1.56 -14.79 -4.39
CA LEU A 4 -0.43 -13.90 -4.67
C LEU A 4 0.43 -13.71 -3.41
N ILE A 5 1.75 -13.72 -3.58
CA ILE A 5 2.71 -13.30 -2.55
C ILE A 5 3.43 -12.06 -3.07
N ILE A 6 3.48 -11.02 -2.26
CA ILE A 6 4.27 -9.80 -2.50
C ILE A 6 5.43 -9.81 -1.50
N ASP A 7 6.64 -10.04 -1.98
CA ASP A 7 7.83 -10.05 -1.13
C ASP A 7 8.47 -8.66 -1.08
N LEU A 8 8.38 -8.01 0.10
CA LEU A 8 8.96 -6.70 0.39
C LEU A 8 10.12 -6.79 1.37
N ARG A 9 10.62 -7.99 1.67
CA ARG A 9 11.81 -8.17 2.52
C ARG A 9 13.00 -7.48 1.87
N ASP A 10 13.79 -6.79 2.69
CA ASP A 10 14.96 -6.01 2.27
C ASP A 10 14.65 -4.88 1.26
N ASN A 11 13.37 -4.54 1.09
CA ASN A 11 12.95 -3.41 0.28
C ASN A 11 12.75 -2.16 1.16
N GLY A 12 13.76 -1.30 1.20
CA GLY A 12 13.76 -0.04 1.95
C GLY A 12 12.81 1.05 1.41
N GLY A 13 12.08 0.75 0.34
CA GLY A 13 11.05 1.62 -0.24
C GLY A 13 11.50 2.29 -1.53
N GLY A 14 11.07 3.53 -1.72
CA GLY A 14 11.23 4.26 -2.97
C GLY A 14 10.24 5.42 -3.06
N TYR A 15 9.71 5.66 -4.24
CA TYR A 15 8.78 6.77 -4.47
C TYR A 15 7.38 6.47 -3.91
N LEU A 16 6.79 7.47 -3.25
CA LEU A 16 5.43 7.39 -2.72
C LEU A 16 4.40 7.24 -3.85
N GLU A 17 4.62 7.87 -4.99
CA GLU A 17 3.78 7.77 -6.18
C GLU A 17 3.75 6.34 -6.73
N THR A 18 4.87 5.61 -6.62
CA THR A 18 4.92 4.20 -6.99
C THR A 18 4.08 3.35 -6.03
N ALA A 19 4.12 3.60 -4.72
CA ALA A 19 3.25 2.93 -3.76
C ALA A 19 1.77 3.20 -4.06
N VAL A 20 1.40 4.45 -4.32
CA VAL A 20 0.03 4.85 -4.71
C VAL A 20 -0.42 4.12 -5.98
N SER A 21 0.47 4.00 -6.97
CA SER A 21 0.18 3.30 -8.22
C SER A 21 -0.02 1.80 -8.02
N ILE A 22 0.87 1.14 -7.26
CA ILE A 22 0.73 -0.27 -6.91
C ILE A 22 -0.59 -0.49 -6.18
N LEU A 23 -0.86 0.28 -5.13
CA LEU A 23 -2.09 0.18 -4.33
C LEU A 23 -3.36 0.39 -5.14
N SER A 24 -3.33 1.24 -6.16
CA SER A 24 -4.47 1.44 -7.07
C SER A 24 -4.79 0.22 -7.94
N ASN A 25 -3.97 -0.84 -7.92
CA ASN A 25 -4.35 -2.13 -8.53
C ASN A 25 -5.19 -3.02 -7.60
N PHE A 26 -5.29 -2.68 -6.31
CA PHE A 26 -5.90 -3.53 -5.28
C PHE A 26 -7.04 -2.86 -4.52
N VAL A 27 -7.01 -1.53 -4.43
CA VAL A 27 -7.97 -0.75 -3.66
C VAL A 27 -8.95 -0.05 -4.61
N GLU A 28 -10.24 -0.12 -4.27
CA GLU A 28 -11.30 0.57 -5.01
C GLU A 28 -11.07 2.09 -5.11
N LYS A 29 -11.60 2.69 -6.17
CA LYS A 29 -11.49 4.12 -6.47
C LYS A 29 -11.90 4.98 -5.27
N GLU A 30 -11.27 6.15 -5.14
CA GLU A 30 -11.63 7.20 -4.17
C GLU A 30 -11.37 6.84 -2.70
N LYS A 31 -10.84 5.64 -2.42
CA LYS A 31 -10.34 5.28 -1.09
C LYS A 31 -8.97 5.90 -0.81
N VAL A 32 -8.74 6.34 0.42
CA VAL A 32 -7.46 6.95 0.85
C VAL A 32 -6.39 5.86 1.00
N LEU A 33 -5.26 6.03 0.31
CA LEU A 33 -4.14 5.10 0.36
C LEU A 33 -3.10 5.49 1.40
N VAL A 34 -2.78 6.78 1.45
CA VAL A 34 -1.82 7.34 2.40
C VAL A 34 -2.12 8.82 2.59
N THR A 35 -1.89 9.33 3.79
CA THR A 35 -1.95 10.76 4.09
C THR A 35 -0.61 11.22 4.63
N THR A 36 -0.05 12.27 4.06
CA THR A 36 1.09 12.98 4.63
C THR A 36 0.58 14.05 5.59
N LYS A 37 1.18 14.11 6.77
CA LYS A 37 0.89 15.12 7.78
C LYS A 37 2.13 15.97 8.02
N GLU A 38 1.99 17.27 7.81
CA GLU A 38 3.06 18.24 7.98
C GLU A 38 2.83 19.13 9.20
N LYS A 39 3.86 19.89 9.57
CA LYS A 39 3.78 20.88 10.66
C LYS A 39 2.73 21.97 10.35
N ASN A 40 2.66 22.41 9.10
CA ASN A 40 1.59 23.28 8.62
C ASN A 40 0.44 22.42 8.10
N PRO A 41 -0.75 22.42 8.76
CA PRO A 41 -1.86 21.58 8.33
C PRO A 41 -2.36 21.85 6.91
N LEU A 42 -2.10 23.05 6.38
CA LEU A 42 -2.47 23.42 4.99
C LEU A 42 -1.70 22.60 3.94
N ASN A 43 -0.59 21.98 4.32
CA ASN A 43 0.22 21.15 3.43
C ASN A 43 -0.12 19.65 3.56
N ASN A 44 -1.03 19.27 4.45
CA ASN A 44 -1.44 17.87 4.56
C ASN A 44 -2.03 17.41 3.22
N LYS A 45 -1.65 16.22 2.79
CA LYS A 45 -2.10 15.68 1.51
C LYS A 45 -2.53 14.23 1.66
N SER A 46 -3.75 13.95 1.23
CA SER A 46 -4.24 12.58 1.08
C SER A 46 -4.11 12.14 -0.37
N TYR A 47 -3.65 10.91 -0.56
CA TYR A 47 -3.51 10.27 -1.85
C TYR A 47 -4.60 9.22 -1.97
N PHE A 48 -5.32 9.25 -3.08
CA PHE A 48 -6.50 8.43 -3.29
C PHE A 48 -6.24 7.38 -4.38
N SER A 49 -6.85 6.22 -4.23
CA SER A 49 -6.84 5.19 -5.27
C SER A 49 -7.59 5.68 -6.50
N TYR A 50 -7.01 5.44 -7.66
CA TYR A 50 -7.66 5.58 -8.96
C TYR A 50 -8.03 4.22 -9.58
N GLY A 51 -7.89 3.15 -8.79
CA GLY A 51 -8.21 1.77 -9.14
C GLY A 51 -9.68 1.46 -9.24
N ASN A 52 -10.02 0.28 -9.75
CA ASN A 52 -11.39 -0.21 -9.73
C ASN A 52 -11.49 -1.72 -9.42
N SER A 53 -10.43 -2.27 -8.81
CA SER A 53 -10.32 -3.69 -8.50
C SER A 53 -10.17 -3.90 -7.01
N ASN A 54 -10.89 -4.91 -6.51
CA ASN A 54 -10.67 -5.55 -5.22
C ASN A 54 -10.48 -7.05 -5.51
N PRO A 55 -9.24 -7.55 -5.60
CA PRO A 55 -8.98 -8.92 -6.02
C PRO A 55 -9.58 -9.94 -5.03
N LYS A 56 -10.28 -10.94 -5.56
CA LYS A 56 -10.92 -12.01 -4.77
C LYS A 56 -10.01 -13.22 -4.52
N ILE A 57 -8.69 -13.03 -4.62
CA ILE A 57 -7.69 -14.07 -4.35
C ILE A 57 -7.00 -13.78 -3.02
N PRO A 58 -6.58 -14.78 -2.26
CA PRO A 58 -5.74 -14.58 -1.08
C PRO A 58 -4.41 -13.90 -1.45
N ILE A 59 -4.05 -12.87 -0.68
CA ILE A 59 -2.79 -12.13 -0.85
C ILE A 59 -2.01 -12.15 0.48
N ILE A 60 -0.73 -12.50 0.40
CA ILE A 60 0.23 -12.42 1.50
C ILE A 60 1.30 -11.39 1.16
N ILE A 61 1.71 -10.58 2.13
CA ILE A 61 2.84 -9.65 2.01
C ILE A 61 3.91 -10.06 2.99
N LEU A 62 5.13 -10.31 2.51
CA LEU A 62 6.27 -10.64 3.35
C LEU A 62 7.08 -9.38 3.66
N VAL A 63 7.34 -9.11 4.94
CA VAL A 63 8.18 -7.98 5.39
C VAL A 63 9.28 -8.46 6.34
N ASN A 64 10.32 -7.66 6.52
CA ASN A 64 11.34 -7.90 7.55
C ASN A 64 11.80 -6.56 8.16
N GLY A 65 12.81 -6.61 9.05
CA GLY A 65 13.36 -5.42 9.71
C GLY A 65 14.00 -4.39 8.77
N ASN A 66 14.18 -4.72 7.48
CA ASN A 66 14.73 -3.84 6.46
C ASN A 66 13.64 -3.29 5.51
N SER A 67 12.37 -3.69 5.66
CA SER A 67 11.26 -3.14 4.88
C SER A 67 10.90 -1.75 5.41
N ALA A 68 10.90 -0.73 4.54
CA ALA A 68 10.69 0.66 4.97
C ALA A 68 9.95 1.53 3.93
N SER A 69 9.47 2.70 4.35
CA SER A 69 8.97 3.78 3.50
C SER A 69 7.84 3.31 2.55
N ALA A 70 8.02 3.40 1.23
CA ALA A 70 7.03 2.96 0.26
C ALA A 70 6.57 1.49 0.44
N SER A 71 7.45 0.62 0.95
CA SER A 71 7.11 -0.77 1.28
C SER A 71 6.15 -0.84 2.46
N GLU A 72 6.36 -0.03 3.50
CA GLU A 72 5.45 0.06 4.65
C GLU A 72 4.09 0.66 4.26
N ILE A 73 4.08 1.68 3.39
CA ILE A 73 2.84 2.25 2.85
C ILE A 73 2.04 1.17 2.13
N THR A 74 2.71 0.39 1.27
CA THR A 74 2.04 -0.68 0.49
C THR A 74 1.50 -1.77 1.40
N ALA A 75 2.33 -2.28 2.33
CA ALA A 75 1.93 -3.33 3.26
C ALA A 75 0.80 -2.87 4.21
N GLY A 76 0.94 -1.67 4.76
CA GLY A 76 -0.02 -1.07 5.68
C GLY A 76 -1.39 -0.85 5.04
N ALA A 77 -1.44 -0.20 3.88
CA ALA A 77 -2.72 0.08 3.22
C ALA A 77 -3.46 -1.19 2.80
N LEU A 78 -2.76 -2.21 2.27
CA LEU A 78 -3.40 -3.48 1.90
C LEU A 78 -3.88 -4.28 3.12
N LYS A 79 -3.17 -4.18 4.26
CA LYS A 79 -3.61 -4.73 5.53
C LYS A 79 -4.84 -4.01 6.06
N ASP A 80 -4.83 -2.68 6.08
CA ASP A 80 -5.91 -1.84 6.62
C ASP A 80 -7.23 -2.03 5.86
N TYR A 81 -7.14 -2.25 4.54
CA TYR A 81 -8.30 -2.58 3.70
C TYR A 81 -8.72 -4.06 3.74
N ASN A 82 -8.08 -4.90 4.57
CA ASN A 82 -8.31 -6.34 4.66
C ASN A 82 -8.15 -7.07 3.31
N ILE A 83 -7.27 -6.57 2.44
CA ILE A 83 -6.98 -7.18 1.13
C ILE A 83 -5.87 -8.24 1.26
N ALA A 84 -4.90 -8.00 2.15
CA ALA A 84 -3.76 -8.90 2.33
C ALA A 84 -3.44 -9.14 3.81
N LEU A 85 -2.89 -10.33 4.09
CA LEU A 85 -2.26 -10.64 5.37
C LEU A 85 -0.76 -10.33 5.29
N VAL A 86 -0.25 -9.56 6.25
CA VAL A 86 1.18 -9.24 6.37
C VAL A 86 1.85 -10.25 7.30
N VAL A 87 3.00 -10.79 6.86
CA VAL A 87 3.79 -11.82 7.55
C VAL A 87 5.24 -11.36 7.68
#